data_AF-A0A920LBB0-F1
#
_entry.id   AF-A0A920LBB0-F1
#
_cell.length_a   1.000
_cell.length_b   1.000
_cell.length_c   1.000
_cell.angle_alpha   90.00
_cell.angle_beta   90.00
_cell.angle_gamma   90.00
#
_symmetry.space_group_name_H-M   'P 1'
#
loop_
_entity.id
_entity.type
_entity.pdbx_description
1 polymer ?
#
loop_
_entity_poly.entity_id
_entity_poly.type
_entity_poly.pdbx_seq_one_letter_code
_entity_poly.pdbx_strand_id
1 'polypeptide(L)'
;MPKLHIQFTLFSAFYSPLISTMTGNFLTEEGFDYEWSIAKPGTSALNALREGTAHVVQSTISQGFTSLERGEQPKSRHFALINNMDGFFLSEDKPTTTLAGLLLREQTLLYIMAVSQ
;
A
#
# COMPACT_ATOMS: atom_id res chain seq x y z
N MET A 1 -19.67 -9.97 14.98
CA MET A 1 -19.33 -9.47 13.63
C MET A 1 -18.02 -10.11 13.20
N PRO A 2 -17.88 -10.58 11.95
CA PRO A 2 -16.59 -11.04 11.42
C PRO A 2 -15.53 -9.93 11.55
N LYS A 3 -14.29 -10.33 11.84
CA LYS A 3 -13.19 -9.39 12.10
C LYS A 3 -12.20 -9.36 10.94
N LEU A 4 -11.91 -8.17 10.44
CA LEU A 4 -10.91 -7.92 9.40
C LEU A 4 -9.57 -7.54 10.02
N HIS A 5 -8.51 -8.27 9.68
CA HIS A 5 -7.14 -7.92 10.05
C HIS A 5 -6.52 -7.05 8.95
N ILE A 6 -6.16 -5.82 9.29
CA ILE A 6 -5.60 -4.83 8.38
C ILE A 6 -4.14 -4.57 8.76
N GLN A 7 -3.24 -4.50 7.80
CA GLN A 7 -1.84 -4.13 8.08
C GLN A 7 -1.34 -2.99 7.20
N PHE A 8 -0.71 -2.03 7.85
CA PHE A 8 -0.04 -0.90 7.23
C PHE A 8 1.45 -1.19 7.10
N THR A 9 2.07 -0.80 5.99
CA THR A 9 3.55 -0.76 5.92
C THR A 9 4.06 0.44 6.73
N LEU A 10 3.37 1.58 6.63
CA LEU A 10 3.59 2.78 7.43
C LEU A 10 2.23 3.39 7.79
N PHE A 11 2.14 4.04 8.94
CA PHE A 11 0.94 4.79 9.32
C PHE A 11 1.16 6.28 9.02
N SER A 12 0.67 6.76 7.88
CA SER A 12 0.88 8.13 7.38
C SER A 12 -0.32 8.65 6.59
N ALA A 13 -0.30 9.92 6.21
CA ALA A 13 -1.39 10.57 5.46
C ALA A 13 -1.69 9.90 4.10
N PHE A 14 -0.74 9.18 3.49
CA PHE A 14 -0.97 8.41 2.25
C PHE A 14 -1.96 7.25 2.43
N TYR A 15 -2.23 6.85 3.68
CA TYR A 15 -3.14 5.78 4.03
C TYR A 15 -4.50 6.32 4.49
N SER A 16 -4.74 7.63 4.35
CA SER A 16 -5.95 8.27 4.82
C SER A 16 -7.24 7.60 4.32
N PRO A 17 -7.36 7.10 3.08
CA PRO A 17 -8.61 6.46 2.66
C PRO A 17 -8.90 5.19 3.46
N LEU A 18 -7.90 4.31 3.66
CA LEU A 18 -8.06 3.09 4.45
C LEU A 18 -8.24 3.40 5.95
N ILE A 19 -7.56 4.41 6.47
CA ILE A 19 -7.75 4.90 7.84
C ILE A 19 -9.18 5.40 8.03
N SER A 20 -9.69 6.22 7.12
CA SER A 20 -11.07 6.71 7.16
C SER A 20 -12.10 5.60 7.05
N THR A 21 -11.87 4.56 6.25
CA THR A 21 -12.72 3.36 6.20
C THR A 21 -12.86 2.71 7.58
N MET A 22 -11.77 2.62 8.35
CA MET A 22 -11.79 2.07 9.70
C MET A 22 -12.44 3.02 10.71
N THR A 23 -12.00 4.28 10.76
CA THR A 23 -12.41 5.22 11.81
C THR A 23 -13.78 5.87 11.57
N GLY A 24 -14.26 5.84 10.33
CA GLY A 24 -15.54 6.43 9.92
C GLY A 24 -16.75 5.51 10.07
N ASN A 25 -16.62 4.39 10.80
CA ASN A 25 -17.64 3.36 10.99
C ASN A 25 -18.11 2.62 9.71
N PHE A 26 -17.56 2.90 8.53
CA PHE A 26 -17.96 2.25 7.28
C PHE A 26 -17.86 0.72 7.34
N LEU A 27 -16.83 0.16 7.98
CA LEU A 27 -16.73 -1.31 8.16
C LEU A 27 -17.85 -1.85 9.07
N THR A 28 -18.15 -1.15 10.16
CA THR A 28 -19.21 -1.53 11.11
C THR A 28 -20.58 -1.47 10.46
N GLU A 29 -20.83 -0.45 9.62
CA GLU A 29 -22.08 -0.30 8.84
C GLU A 29 -22.28 -1.48 7.87
N GLU A 30 -21.20 -2.02 7.30
CA GLU A 30 -21.19 -3.24 6.48
C GLU A 30 -21.17 -4.54 7.30
N GLY A 31 -21.21 -4.45 8.64
CA GLY A 31 -21.29 -5.60 9.54
C GLY A 31 -19.95 -6.24 9.92
N PHE A 32 -18.83 -5.54 9.70
CA PHE A 32 -17.49 -5.99 10.04
C PHE A 32 -16.91 -5.25 11.25
N ASP A 33 -16.21 -5.99 12.11
CA ASP A 33 -15.27 -5.41 13.07
C ASP A 33 -13.85 -5.41 12.47
N TYR A 34 -12.91 -4.69 13.06
CA TYR A 34 -11.53 -4.63 12.54
C TYR A 34 -10.47 -4.63 13.64
N GLU A 35 -9.30 -5.17 13.29
CA GLU A 35 -8.05 -4.98 14.01
C GLU A 35 -6.98 -4.53 13.03
N TRP A 36 -6.07 -3.67 13.50
CA TRP A 36 -5.01 -3.16 12.64
C TRP A 36 -3.63 -3.24 13.30
N SER A 37 -2.61 -3.33 12.46
CA SER A 37 -1.21 -3.35 12.88
C SER A 37 -0.31 -2.60 11.89
N ILE A 38 0.93 -2.32 12.31
CA ILE A 38 1.97 -1.77 11.44
C ILE A 38 3.06 -2.83 11.28
N ALA A 39 3.50 -3.06 10.04
CA ALA A 39 4.60 -3.95 9.74
C ALA A 39 5.89 -3.52 10.44
N LYS A 40 6.76 -4.48 10.77
CA LYS A 40 8.08 -4.16 11.33
C LYS A 40 8.90 -3.34 10.30
N PRO A 41 9.76 -2.41 10.75
CA PRO A 41 10.65 -1.69 9.85
C PRO A 41 11.39 -2.63 8.88
N GLY A 42 11.42 -2.26 7.60
CA GLY A 42 12.05 -3.06 6.54
C GLY A 42 11.24 -4.28 6.07
N THR A 43 10.03 -4.50 6.59
CA THR A 43 9.16 -5.61 6.18
C THR A 43 7.98 -5.09 5.36
N SER A 44 7.68 -5.75 4.23
CA SER A 44 6.49 -5.45 3.42
C SER A 44 5.22 -6.00 4.09
N ALA A 45 4.16 -5.19 4.16
CA ALA A 45 2.86 -5.66 4.66
C ALA A 45 2.25 -6.78 3.78
N LEU A 46 2.69 -6.92 2.52
CA LEU A 46 2.29 -8.04 1.66
C LEU A 46 2.68 -9.42 2.23
N ASN A 47 3.71 -9.48 3.10
CA ASN A 47 4.06 -10.72 3.79
C ASN A 47 2.94 -11.19 4.72
N ALA A 48 2.22 -10.26 5.38
CA ALA A 48 1.11 -10.63 6.24
C ALA A 48 -0.08 -11.21 5.46
N LEU A 49 -0.31 -10.76 4.21
CA LEU A 49 -1.27 -11.43 3.32
C LEU A 49 -0.81 -12.86 3.01
N ARG A 50 0.47 -13.04 2.68
CA ARG A 50 1.05 -14.36 2.35
C ARG A 50 0.98 -15.34 3.54
N GLU A 51 1.14 -14.83 4.75
CA GLU A 51 1.12 -15.61 5.98
C GLU A 51 -0.29 -15.79 6.56
N GLY A 52 -1.31 -15.17 5.95
CA GLY A 52 -2.69 -15.22 6.42
C GLY A 52 -2.94 -14.45 7.72
N THR A 53 -2.01 -13.58 8.13
CA THR A 53 -2.11 -12.76 9.34
C THR A 53 -2.77 -11.40 9.10
N ALA A 54 -2.94 -11.02 7.82
CA ALA A 54 -3.76 -9.90 7.40
C ALA A 54 -4.68 -10.30 6.25
N HIS A 55 -5.86 -9.68 6.18
CA HIS A 55 -6.82 -9.83 5.09
C HIS A 55 -6.66 -8.72 4.05
N VAL A 56 -6.37 -7.49 4.49
CA VAL A 56 -6.24 -6.31 3.62
C VAL A 56 -4.99 -5.53 3.99
N VAL A 57 -4.21 -5.11 2.99
CA VAL A 57 -3.10 -4.18 3.15
C VAL A 57 -3.10 -3.14 2.04
N GLN A 58 -2.54 -1.96 2.32
CA GLN A 58 -2.22 -0.97 1.28
C GLN A 58 -0.75 -1.13 0.87
N SER A 59 -0.51 -1.29 -0.43
CA SER A 59 0.82 -1.47 -1.00
C SER A 59 0.97 -0.65 -2.28
N THR A 60 2.21 -0.44 -2.73
CA THR A 60 2.47 0.07 -4.08
C THR A 60 2.47 -1.07 -5.08
N ILE A 61 2.00 -0.83 -6.30
CA ILE A 61 2.00 -1.86 -7.36
C ILE A 61 3.41 -2.37 -7.67
N SER A 62 4.43 -1.52 -7.51
CA SER A 62 5.83 -1.87 -7.76
C SER A 62 6.33 -3.02 -6.88
N GLN A 63 5.73 -3.25 -5.71
CA GLN A 63 6.06 -4.39 -4.85
C GLN A 63 5.72 -5.75 -5.50
N GLY A 64 4.87 -5.78 -6.53
CA GLY A 64 4.56 -6.98 -7.31
C GLY A 64 5.49 -7.22 -8.50
N PHE A 65 6.23 -6.20 -8.97
CA PHE A 65 7.00 -6.29 -10.22
C PHE A 65 8.13 -7.32 -10.15
N THR A 66 8.84 -7.37 -9.02
CA THR A 66 9.96 -8.29 -8.83
C THR A 66 9.55 -9.76 -8.91
N SER A 67 8.35 -10.12 -8.47
CA SER A 67 7.81 -11.48 -8.63
C SER A 67 7.40 -11.75 -10.07
N LEU A 68 6.76 -10.78 -10.73
CA LEU A 68 6.38 -10.88 -12.14
C LEU A 68 7.60 -11.02 -13.07
N GLU A 69 8.69 -10.31 -12.80
CA GLU A 69 9.96 -10.42 -13.53
C GLU A 69 10.57 -11.82 -13.44
N ARG A 70 10.35 -12.53 -12.33
CA ARG A 70 10.78 -13.93 -12.14
C ARG A 70 9.80 -14.95 -12.74
N GLY A 71 8.71 -14.51 -13.37
CA GLY A 71 7.64 -15.37 -13.88
C GLY A 71 6.79 -16.01 -12.77
N GLU A 72 6.86 -15.48 -11.54
CA GLU A 72 6.07 -15.97 -10.41
C GLU A 72 4.67 -15.33 -10.43
N GLN A 73 3.65 -16.13 -10.11
CA GLN A 73 2.30 -15.61 -9.94
C GLN A 73 2.22 -14.76 -8.64
N PRO A 74 1.72 -13.51 -8.70
CA PRO A 74 1.56 -12.68 -7.52
C PRO A 74 0.64 -13.35 -6.50
N LYS A 75 1.08 -13.54 -5.27
CA LYS A 75 0.26 -14.21 -4.23
C LYS A 75 -0.84 -13.33 -3.63
N SER A 76 -0.86 -12.05 -3.98
CA SER A 76 -1.87 -11.09 -3.55
C SER A 76 -2.53 -10.45 -4.76
N ARG A 77 -3.83 -10.20 -4.67
CA ARG A 77 -4.59 -9.48 -5.70
C ARG A 77 -4.84 -8.05 -5.28
N HIS A 78 -4.40 -7.13 -6.12
CA HIS A 78 -4.69 -5.71 -6.06
C HIS A 78 -6.11 -5.44 -6.58
N PHE A 79 -6.97 -4.82 -5.78
CA PHE A 79 -8.42 -4.71 -6.11
C PHE A 79 -9.00 -3.28 -6.04
N ALA A 80 -8.31 -2.32 -5.41
CA ALA A 80 -8.84 -0.96 -5.27
C ALA A 80 -7.74 0.10 -5.33
N LEU A 81 -7.84 1.00 -6.32
CA LEU A 81 -6.92 2.10 -6.56
C LEU A 81 -7.14 3.25 -5.56
N ILE A 82 -6.07 3.71 -4.93
CA ILE A 82 -6.09 4.79 -3.93
C ILE A 82 -5.58 6.12 -4.49
N ASN A 83 -4.54 6.10 -5.31
CA ASN A 83 -3.98 7.31 -5.94
C ASN A 83 -3.59 7.02 -7.39
N ASN A 84 -4.09 7.86 -8.30
CA ASN A 84 -3.83 7.79 -9.75
C ASN A 84 -3.03 9.00 -10.28
N MET A 85 -2.46 9.82 -9.40
CA MET A 85 -1.63 10.98 -9.80
C MET A 85 -0.13 10.67 -9.76
N ASP A 86 0.65 11.50 -10.46
CA ASP A 86 2.12 11.40 -10.50
C ASP A 86 2.74 11.39 -9.10
N GLY A 87 3.65 10.43 -8.90
CA GLY A 87 4.16 10.04 -7.60
C GLY A 87 5.63 10.39 -7.38
N PHE A 88 5.87 10.96 -6.20
CA PHE A 88 7.15 11.29 -5.58
C PHE A 88 7.96 12.44 -6.19
N PHE A 89 8.60 13.18 -5.28
CA PHE A 89 9.57 14.22 -5.59
C PHE A 89 10.96 13.69 -5.23
N LEU A 90 11.92 13.87 -6.13
CA LEU A 90 13.32 13.78 -5.75
C LEU A 90 13.69 15.10 -5.07
N SER A 91 13.99 15.05 -3.78
CA SER A 91 14.44 16.20 -3.01
C SER A 91 15.90 16.02 -2.61
N GLU A 92 16.74 17.01 -2.90
CA GLU A 92 18.10 17.12 -2.39
C GLU A 92 18.16 18.20 -1.30
N ASP A 93 18.94 17.95 -0.25
CA ASP A 93 19.19 18.91 0.83
C ASP A 93 19.98 20.14 0.36
N LYS A 94 20.84 19.97 -0.66
CA LYS A 94 21.62 21.06 -1.27
C LYS A 94 21.44 21.05 -2.78
N PRO A 95 21.17 22.22 -3.41
CA PRO A 95 21.02 22.29 -4.85
C PRO A 95 22.34 21.90 -5.53
N THR A 96 22.35 20.72 -6.15
CA THR A 96 23.44 20.27 -7.01
C THR A 96 22.92 20.20 -8.45
N THR A 97 23.76 20.47 -9.44
CA THR A 97 23.38 20.44 -10.87
C THR A 97 22.85 19.07 -11.33
N THR A 98 23.01 18.02 -10.51
CA THR A 98 22.64 16.64 -10.79
C THR A 98 21.14 16.41 -10.93
N LEU A 99 20.30 17.10 -10.15
CA LEU A 99 18.83 16.94 -10.24
C LEU A 99 18.12 17.91 -11.18
N ALA A 100 18.82 18.92 -11.71
CA ALA A 100 18.21 19.96 -12.56
C ALA A 100 17.56 19.42 -13.85
N GLY A 101 17.83 18.16 -14.22
CA GLY A 101 17.27 17.50 -15.41
C GLY A 101 16.33 16.31 -15.16
N LEU A 102 16.06 15.93 -13.91
CA LEU A 102 15.26 14.73 -13.58
C LEU A 102 13.94 15.13 -12.92
N LEU A 103 13.08 15.84 -13.67
CA LEU A 103 11.65 15.76 -13.39
C LEU A 103 11.18 14.40 -13.93
N LEU A 104 10.97 13.43 -13.04
CA LEU A 104 10.19 12.23 -13.35
C LEU A 104 8.72 12.66 -13.51
N ARG A 105 8.41 13.37 -14.60
CA ARG A 105 7.02 13.53 -15.04
C ARG A 105 6.54 12.17 -15.51
N GLU A 106 5.33 11.82 -15.11
CA GLU A 106 4.64 10.58 -15.53
C GLU A 106 5.11 9.27 -14.89
N GLN A 107 5.50 9.28 -13.61
CA GLN A 107 5.48 8.04 -12.81
C GLN A 107 4.22 7.98 -11.96
N THR A 108 3.15 7.42 -12.52
CA THR A 108 1.96 7.04 -11.74
C THR A 108 2.35 5.93 -10.77
N LEU A 109 2.49 6.26 -9.47
CA LEU A 109 2.68 5.24 -8.44
C LEU A 109 1.34 4.88 -7.82
N LEU A 110 0.87 3.73 -8.27
CA LEU A 110 -0.41 3.15 -7.93
C LEU A 110 -0.35 2.60 -6.51
N TYR A 111 -0.99 3.30 -5.56
CA TYR A 111 -1.32 2.70 -4.26
C TYR A 111 -2.59 1.89 -4.42
N ILE A 112 -2.54 0.61 -4.05
CA ILE A 112 -3.66 -0.29 -4.23
C ILE A 112 -3.86 -1.14 -2.98
N MET A 113 -5.11 -1.36 -2.62
CA MET A 113 -5.46 -2.37 -1.62
C MET A 113 -5.25 -3.76 -2.20
N ALA A 114 -4.64 -4.64 -1.40
CA ALA A 114 -4.39 -6.02 -1.77
C ALA A 114 -5.03 -6.99 -0.77
N VAL A 115 -5.50 -8.13 -1.29
CA VAL A 115 -5.98 -9.28 -0.50
C VAL A 115 -5.23 -10.55 -0.88
N SER A 116 -5.21 -11.56 0.00
CA SER A 116 -4.71 -12.89 -0.37
C SER A 116 -5.54 -13.46 -1.53
N GLN A 117 -4.91 -14.27 -2.39
CA GLN A 117 -5.62 -15.07 -3.38
C GLN A 117 -6.56 -16.07 -2.74
#